data_AF-A0A7C7UI25-F1
#
_entry.id   AF-A0A7C7UI25-F1
#
_cell.length_a   1.000
_cell.length_b   1.000
_cell.length_c   1.000
_cell.angle_alpha   90.00
_cell.angle_beta   90.00
_cell.angle_gamma   90.00
#
_symmetry.space_group_name_H-M   'P 1'
#
loop_
_entity.id
_entity.type
_entity.pdbx_description
1 polymer ?
#
loop_
_entity_poly.entity_id
_entity_poly.type
_entity_poly.pdbx_seq_one_letter_code
_entity_poly.pdbx_strand_id
1 'polypeptide(L)'
;MCLGCERFIESQIFFPDKVLVQTPKDWDLVYEDIFFIPEDGVRLHGWYIPHPKAQSTLLFLHENAGNISHRLENLSLLHRLELATFILDYRGQRKSQGNITEKVFYLDARAALNYPSQK
;
A
#
# COMPACT_ATOMS: atom_id res chain seq x y z
N MET A 1 16.13 19.73 17.71
CA MET A 1 15.06 18.73 17.83
C MET A 1 15.72 17.38 18.11
N CYS A 2 15.38 16.71 19.22
CA CYS A 2 16.02 15.45 19.60
C CYS A 2 15.51 14.30 18.71
N LEU A 3 16.40 13.72 17.91
CA LEU A 3 16.20 12.55 17.03
C LEU A 3 15.63 11.28 17.71
N GLY A 4 15.51 11.29 19.05
CA GLY A 4 14.96 10.19 19.84
C GLY A 4 13.44 10.24 20.05
N CYS A 5 12.81 11.41 19.98
CA CYS A 5 11.36 11.54 20.23
C CYS A 5 10.53 11.12 18.99
N GLU A 6 11.05 11.42 17.79
CA GLU A 6 10.41 11.09 16.50
C GLU A 6 10.30 9.57 16.31
N ARG A 7 11.38 8.82 16.57
CA ARG A 7 11.38 7.36 16.43
C ARG A 7 10.44 6.65 17.41
N PHE A 8 10.21 7.22 18.59
CA PHE A 8 9.24 6.68 19.55
C PHE A 8 7.82 6.78 18.96
N ILE A 9 7.43 7.97 18.47
CA ILE A 9 6.11 8.18 17.86
C ILE A 9 5.95 7.27 16.63
N GLU A 10 6.96 7.19 15.77
CA GLU A 10 6.92 6.32 14.58
C GLU A 10 6.71 4.84 14.94
N SER A 11 7.31 4.35 16.04
CA SER A 11 7.09 2.98 16.52
C SER A 11 5.68 2.70 17.05
N GLN A 12 4.95 3.75 17.45
CA GLN A 12 3.54 3.65 17.87
C GLN A 12 2.58 3.82 16.69
N ILE A 13 3.09 4.33 15.58
CA ILE A 13 2.33 4.55 14.36
C ILE A 13 2.46 3.32 13.46
N PHE A 14 3.65 2.79 13.18
CA PHE A 14 3.86 1.71 12.20
C PHE A 14 4.17 0.34 12.83
N PHE A 15 3.36 -0.68 12.51
CA PHE A 15 3.53 -2.06 12.99
C PHE A 15 3.72 -3.02 11.82
N PRO A 16 4.95 -3.11 11.27
CA PRO A 16 5.17 -3.85 10.03
C PRO A 16 4.98 -5.35 10.22
N ASP A 17 4.07 -5.92 9.43
CA ASP A 17 3.82 -7.36 9.38
C ASP A 17 4.23 -7.94 8.01
N LYS A 18 4.96 -9.05 8.02
CA LYS A 18 5.42 -9.74 6.82
C LYS A 18 4.55 -10.91 6.41
N VAL A 19 3.64 -11.35 7.27
CA VAL A 19 2.81 -12.53 7.01
C VAL A 19 1.75 -12.21 5.96
N LEU A 20 1.72 -12.97 4.87
CA LEU A 20 0.64 -12.96 3.90
C LEU A 20 -0.43 -13.95 4.35
N VAL A 21 -1.62 -13.47 4.68
CA VAL A 21 -2.74 -14.35 5.07
C VAL A 21 -3.52 -14.82 3.86
N GLN A 22 -3.90 -13.89 2.98
CA GLN A 22 -4.71 -14.14 1.79
C GLN A 22 -4.39 -13.12 0.68
N THR A 23 -4.82 -13.41 -0.54
CA THR A 23 -4.68 -12.57 -1.74
C THR A 23 -6.04 -12.17 -2.28
N PRO A 24 -6.14 -11.13 -3.15
CA PRO A 24 -7.41 -10.78 -3.78
C PRO A 24 -8.03 -11.92 -4.59
N LYS A 25 -7.20 -12.83 -5.12
CA LYS A 25 -7.67 -14.03 -5.83
C LYS A 25 -8.50 -14.95 -4.94
N ASP A 26 -8.22 -15.03 -3.64
CA ASP A 26 -8.99 -15.84 -2.69
C ASP A 26 -10.41 -15.28 -2.45
N TRP A 27 -10.67 -14.07 -2.94
CA TRP A 27 -11.95 -13.36 -2.89
C TRP A 27 -12.55 -13.13 -4.28
N ASP A 28 -12.11 -13.92 -5.28
CA ASP A 28 -12.54 -13.83 -6.69
C ASP A 28 -12.27 -12.45 -7.33
N LEU A 29 -11.31 -11.69 -6.80
CA LEU A 29 -10.88 -10.42 -7.38
C LEU A 29 -9.69 -10.65 -8.32
N VAL A 30 -9.83 -10.14 -9.56
CA VAL A 30 -8.68 -9.98 -10.47
C VAL A 30 -7.80 -8.87 -9.91
N TYR A 31 -6.49 -9.13 -9.85
CA TYR A 31 -5.53 -8.14 -9.37
C TYR A 31 -4.18 -8.30 -10.08
N GLU A 32 -3.40 -7.23 -10.08
CA GLU A 32 -2.01 -7.20 -10.52
C GLU A 32 -1.08 -7.05 -9.31
N ASP A 33 -0.04 -7.89 -9.22
CA ASP A 33 1.08 -7.70 -8.29
C ASP A 33 2.02 -6.62 -8.86
N ILE A 34 2.04 -5.46 -8.20
CA ILE A 34 2.76 -4.27 -8.67
C ILE A 34 4.04 -4.08 -7.88
N PHE A 35 5.13 -3.75 -8.59
CA PHE A 35 6.33 -3.19 -8.00
C PHE A 35 6.61 -1.82 -8.60
N PHE A 36 6.95 -0.87 -7.74
CA PHE A 36 7.27 0.50 -8.14
C PHE A 36 8.41 1.05 -7.28
N ILE A 37 9.04 2.11 -7.77
CA ILE A 37 10.25 2.67 -7.19
C ILE A 37 10.02 4.19 -7.02
N PRO A 38 9.99 4.72 -5.79
CA PRO A 38 10.03 6.15 -5.52
C PRO A 38 11.39 6.74 -5.88
N GLU A 39 11.50 8.07 -5.84
CA GLU A 39 12.71 8.82 -6.21
C GLU A 39 13.98 8.39 -5.47
N ASP A 40 13.85 7.84 -4.26
CA ASP A 40 14.99 7.37 -3.46
C ASP A 40 15.41 5.93 -3.76
N GLY A 41 14.85 5.30 -4.80
CA GLY A 41 15.32 4.03 -5.35
C GLY A 41 14.86 2.77 -4.60
N VAL A 42 14.03 2.90 -3.57
CA VAL A 42 13.58 1.75 -2.76
C VAL A 42 12.46 0.98 -3.46
N ARG A 43 12.60 -0.34 -3.57
CA ARG A 43 11.55 -1.16 -4.19
C ARG A 43 10.36 -1.33 -3.26
N LEU A 44 9.19 -0.86 -3.71
CA LEU A 44 7.90 -1.05 -3.04
C LEU A 44 7.03 -2.05 -3.78
N HIS A 45 6.06 -2.59 -3.06
CA HIS A 45 5.11 -3.57 -3.52
C HIS A 45 3.68 -3.14 -3.22
N GLY A 46 2.74 -3.51 -4.08
CA GLY A 46 1.33 -3.30 -3.87
C GLY A 46 0.47 -4.17 -4.79
N TRP A 47 -0.84 -4.03 -4.64
CA TRP A 47 -1.82 -4.65 -5.53
C TRP A 47 -2.64 -3.59 -6.24
N TYR A 48 -2.81 -3.76 -7.54
CA TYR A 48 -3.79 -3.02 -8.32
C TYR A 48 -4.98 -3.91 -8.64
N ILE A 49 -6.17 -3.48 -8.25
CA ILE A 49 -7.44 -4.18 -8.44
C ILE A 49 -8.24 -3.35 -9.44
N PRO A 50 -8.24 -3.70 -10.74
CA PRO A 50 -9.00 -2.96 -11.75
C PRO A 50 -10.50 -3.18 -11.58
N HIS A 51 -11.30 -2.23 -12.06
CA HIS A 51 -12.73 -2.42 -12.27
C HIS A 51 -13.14 -1.85 -13.65
N PRO A 52 -13.86 -2.59 -14.52
CA PRO A 52 -14.13 -2.17 -15.90
C PRO A 52 -14.89 -0.84 -16.06
N LYS A 53 -15.66 -0.45 -15.04
CA LYS A 53 -16.43 0.81 -15.03
C LYS A 53 -15.72 1.97 -14.34
N ALA A 54 -14.56 1.74 -13.73
CA ALA A 54 -13.87 2.77 -12.97
C ALA A 54 -13.30 3.84 -13.91
N GLN A 55 -13.59 5.11 -13.61
CA GLN A 55 -13.04 6.26 -14.33
C GLN A 55 -11.76 6.80 -13.70
N SER A 56 -11.46 6.37 -12.47
CA SER A 56 -10.29 6.77 -11.70
C SER A 56 -9.85 5.61 -10.79
N THR A 57 -8.63 5.71 -10.28
CA THR A 57 -8.09 4.74 -9.32
C THR A 57 -8.05 5.38 -7.93
N LEU A 58 -8.63 4.70 -6.95
CA LEU A 58 -8.50 5.04 -5.55
C LEU A 58 -7.16 4.51 -5.03
N LEU A 59 -6.29 5.41 -4.53
CA LEU A 59 -5.14 5.00 -3.73
C LEU A 59 -5.61 4.73 -2.29
N PHE A 60 -5.55 3.47 -1.87
CA PHE A 60 -5.88 3.06 -0.51
C PHE A 60 -4.61 2.96 0.33
N LEU A 61 -4.42 3.95 1.21
CA LEU A 61 -3.42 3.93 2.27
C LEU A 61 -4.04 3.28 3.51
N HIS A 62 -3.65 2.05 3.80
CA HIS A 62 -4.25 1.28 4.88
C HIS A 62 -3.75 1.72 6.27
N GLU A 63 -4.53 1.42 7.30
CA GLU A 63 -4.11 1.60 8.68
C GLU A 63 -2.92 0.72 9.04
N ASN A 64 -2.08 1.22 9.94
CA ASN A 64 -0.69 0.79 10.08
C ASN A 64 -0.45 -0.56 10.78
N ALA A 65 -1.49 -1.20 11.31
CA ALA A 65 -1.39 -2.53 11.90
C ALA A 65 -1.63 -3.61 10.83
N GLY A 66 -0.63 -4.47 10.58
CA GLY A 66 -0.72 -5.52 9.57
C GLY A 66 -0.20 -5.07 8.20
N ASN A 67 -0.78 -5.60 7.12
CA ASN A 67 -0.39 -5.32 5.73
C ASN A 67 -1.61 -5.47 4.79
N ILE A 68 -1.40 -5.32 3.48
CA ILE A 68 -2.48 -5.31 2.48
C ILE A 68 -3.32 -6.59 2.43
N SER A 69 -2.81 -7.73 2.91
CA SER A 69 -3.57 -8.99 2.96
C SER A 69 -4.70 -8.98 4.00
N HIS A 70 -4.65 -8.10 5.00
CA HIS A 70 -5.70 -7.94 6.00
C HIS A 70 -6.81 -6.98 5.55
N ARG A 71 -6.80 -6.55 4.29
CA ARG A 71 -7.71 -5.51 3.78
C ARG A 71 -8.63 -6.01 2.67
N LEU A 72 -8.70 -7.33 2.47
CA LEU A 72 -9.46 -7.93 1.36
C LEU A 72 -10.96 -7.63 1.43
N GLU A 73 -11.55 -7.57 2.63
CA GLU A 73 -12.95 -7.16 2.79
C GLU A 73 -13.18 -5.73 2.27
N ASN A 74 -12.29 -4.79 2.62
CA ASN A 74 -12.34 -3.42 2.13
C ASN A 74 -12.15 -3.36 0.61
N LEU A 75 -11.18 -4.11 0.06
CA LEU A 75 -10.94 -4.17 -1.39
C LEU A 75 -12.15 -4.73 -2.14
N SER A 76 -12.79 -5.76 -1.58
CA SER A 76 -14.00 -6.35 -2.13
C SER A 76 -15.17 -5.36 -2.10
N LEU A 77 -15.33 -4.60 -1.01
CA LEU A 77 -16.33 -3.54 -0.91
C LEU A 77 -16.10 -2.43 -1.95
N LEU A 78 -14.88 -1.93 -2.06
CA LEU A 78 -14.52 -0.87 -3.01
C LEU A 78 -14.74 -1.33 -4.46
N HIS A 79 -14.39 -2.57 -4.78
CA HIS A 79 -14.65 -3.15 -6.10
C HIS A 79 -16.16 -3.24 -6.40
N ARG A 80 -17.01 -3.62 -5.42
CA ARG A 80 -18.47 -3.60 -5.58
C ARG A 80 -19.05 -2.20 -5.78
N LEU A 81 -18.35 -1.16 -5.33
CA LEU A 81 -18.67 0.25 -5.59
C LEU A 81 -18.12 0.74 -6.94
N GLU A 82 -17.70 -0.19 -7.80
CA GLU A 82 -17.21 0.06 -9.16
C GLU A 82 -15.90 0.86 -9.22
N LEU A 83 -15.10 0.83 -8.16
CA LEU A 83 -13.82 1.52 -8.06
C LEU A 83 -12.65 0.60 -8.42
N ALA A 84 -11.73 1.12 -9.24
CA ALA A 84 -10.39 0.55 -9.32
C ALA A 84 -9.59 1.00 -8.10
N THR A 85 -8.84 0.09 -7.49
CA THR A 85 -8.11 0.36 -6.24
C THR A 85 -6.64 0.01 -6.39
N PHE A 86 -5.76 0.90 -5.97
CA PHE A 86 -4.35 0.62 -5.76
C PHE A 86 -4.06 0.65 -4.26
N ILE A 87 -3.49 -0.42 -3.72
CA ILE A 87 -3.09 -0.54 -2.31
C ILE A 87 -1.62 -0.95 -2.25
N LEU A 88 -0.83 -0.39 -1.33
CA LEU A 88 0.59 -0.70 -1.19
C LEU A 88 0.94 -1.24 0.19
N ASP A 89 1.97 -2.09 0.23
CA ASP A 89 2.68 -2.44 1.45
C ASP A 89 3.64 -1.30 1.80
N TYR A 90 3.55 -0.79 3.02
CA TYR A 90 4.52 0.19 3.52
C TYR A 90 5.93 -0.39 3.63
N ARG A 91 6.95 0.46 3.65
CA ARG A 91 8.34 -0.01 3.80
C ARG A 91 8.52 -0.89 5.02
N GLY A 92 9.23 -1.99 4.82
CA GLY A 92 9.43 -3.01 5.85
C GLY A 92 8.28 -4.02 5.97
N GLN A 93 7.13 -3.78 5.33
CA GLN A 93 6.02 -4.72 5.25
C GLN A 93 6.16 -5.62 4.03
N ARG A 94 5.89 -6.92 4.24
CA ARG A 94 5.90 -7.96 3.21
C ARG A 94 7.06 -7.84 2.22
N LYS A 95 6.76 -7.44 0.98
CA LYS A 95 7.69 -7.39 -0.16
C LYS A 95 8.27 -5.98 -0.40
N SER A 96 7.83 -4.97 0.35
CA SER A 96 8.38 -3.61 0.31
C SER A 96 9.65 -3.51 1.15
N GLN A 97 10.70 -2.96 0.55
CA GLN A 97 12.01 -2.82 1.18
C GLN A 97 12.12 -1.55 2.03
N GLY A 98 13.23 -1.41 2.77
CA GLY A 98 13.55 -0.21 3.53
C GLY A 98 12.86 -0.10 4.89
N ASN A 99 13.06 1.04 5.55
CA ASN A 99 12.44 1.39 6.82
C ASN A 99 11.47 2.55 6.61
N ILE A 100 10.36 2.53 7.34
CA ILE A 100 9.37 3.60 7.28
C ILE A 100 9.65 4.69 8.31
N THR A 101 9.46 5.93 7.88
CA THR A 101 9.37 7.15 8.69
C THR A 101 8.21 7.98 8.13
N GLU A 102 7.74 8.99 8.86
CA GLU A 102 6.65 9.84 8.35
C GLU A 102 7.02 10.51 7.02
N LYS A 103 8.23 11.07 6.92
CA LYS A 103 8.73 11.70 5.69
C LYS A 103 8.76 10.73 4.51
N VAL A 104 9.17 9.49 4.78
CA VAL A 104 9.26 8.43 3.77
C VAL A 104 7.88 7.94 3.36
N PHE A 105 6.95 7.82 4.30
CA PHE A 105 5.55 7.51 4.00
C PHE A 105 4.95 8.50 2.99
N TYR A 106 5.18 9.80 3.17
CA TYR A 106 4.71 10.80 2.21
C TYR A 106 5.41 10.68 0.83
N LEU A 107 6.68 10.28 0.79
CA LEU A 107 7.39 10.02 -0.46
C LEU A 107 6.77 8.83 -1.20
N ASP A 108 6.52 7.74 -0.49
CA ASP A 108 5.94 6.51 -1.02
C ASP A 108 4.52 6.75 -1.51
N ALA A 109 3.71 7.49 -0.75
CA ALA A 109 2.35 7.86 -1.14
C ALA A 109 2.32 8.71 -2.41
N ARG A 110 3.26 9.66 -2.57
CA ARG A 110 3.38 10.44 -3.82
C ARG A 110 3.78 9.57 -5.01
N ALA A 111 4.73 8.67 -4.82
CA ALA A 111 5.12 7.73 -5.88
C ALA A 111 3.95 6.82 -6.27
N ALA A 112 3.19 6.34 -5.28
CA ALA A 112 2.00 5.53 -5.51
C ALA A 112 0.88 6.29 -6.23
N LEU A 113 0.64 7.57 -5.89
CA LEU A 113 -0.32 8.43 -6.60
C LEU A 113 0.06 8.63 -8.07
N ASN A 114 1.36 8.73 -8.37
CA ASN A 114 1.86 8.94 -9.73
C ASN A 114 1.98 7.64 -10.54
N TYR A 115 1.82 6.47 -9.91
CA TYR A 115 1.96 5.18 -10.59
C TYR A 115 0.84 4.91 -11.62
N PRO A 116 -0.46 5.10 -11.32
CA PRO A 116 -1.54 4.91 -12.29
C PRO A 116 -1.45 5.83 -13.52
N SER A 117 -0.85 7.02 -13.37
CA SER A 117 -0.68 8.00 -14.46
C SER A 117 0.46 7.67 -15.43
N GLN A 118 1.29 6.67 -15.12
CA GLN A 118 2.45 6.25 -15.93
C GLN A 118 2.18 4.99 -16.77
N LYS A 119 0.94 4.50 -16.80
CA LYS A 119 0.50 3.40 -17.66
C LYS A 119 -0.19 3.91 -18.93
#